data_AF-A0A7J4RP42-F1
#
_entry.id   AF-A0A7J4RP42-F1
#
_cell.length_a   1.000
_cell.length_b   1.000
_cell.length_c   1.000
_cell.angle_alpha   90.00
_cell.angle_beta   90.00
_cell.angle_gamma   90.00
#
_symmetry.space_group_name_H-M   'P 1'
#
loop_
_entity.id
_entity.type
_entity.pdbx_description
1 polymer ?
#
loop_
_entity_poly.entity_id
_entity_poly.type
_entity_poly.pdbx_seq_one_letter_code
_entity_poly.pdbx_strand_id
1 'polypeptide(L)'
;IVCFDMAQLMGSERVGASVVFKNGRPSKKEYRTYKIKGDSADDLRMMRESVIRWLKRQKEWPDILLLDGGETHLSTINNALIESDMDGNFVVAALAKREETLYIDGREPIILDRRGRVLIHSRDEAHRFVNQFHSRRRRKGSMHDPLEEVDGLGAKKIQSLLRYFGGRKGIEHASIDELRAVPGIGLSMAKKIQKHFEH
;
A
#
# COMPACT_ATOMS: atom_id res chain seq x y z
N ILE A 1 -3.42 0.38 21.47
CA ILE A 1 -3.92 1.14 20.29
C ILE A 1 -3.60 0.37 19.02
N VAL A 2 -4.58 0.22 18.13
CA VAL A 2 -4.37 -0.23 16.74
C VAL A 2 -4.83 0.91 15.84
N CYS A 3 -3.97 1.38 14.93
CA CYS A 3 -4.30 2.49 14.04
C CYS A 3 -4.31 2.02 12.58
N PHE A 4 -5.35 2.39 11.83
CA PHE A 4 -5.51 2.10 10.41
C PHE A 4 -5.30 3.35 9.56
N ASP A 5 -4.58 3.19 8.46
CA ASP A 5 -4.48 4.19 7.39
C ASP A 5 -4.68 3.51 6.03
N MET A 6 -5.31 4.22 5.11
CA MET A 6 -5.63 3.77 3.76
C MET A 6 -4.87 4.62 2.76
N ALA A 7 -4.32 3.97 1.74
CA ALA A 7 -3.72 4.73 0.66
C ALA A 7 -3.88 4.06 -0.70
N GLN A 8 -4.05 4.92 -1.71
CA GLN A 8 -4.23 4.56 -3.10
C GLN A 8 -2.91 4.77 -3.85
N LEU A 9 -2.44 3.73 -4.54
CA LEU A 9 -1.30 3.86 -5.46
C LEU A 9 -1.77 4.50 -6.76
N MET A 10 -0.86 5.21 -7.44
CA MET A 10 -1.05 5.53 -8.87
C MET A 10 -1.13 4.20 -9.63
N GLY A 11 -2.32 3.88 -10.17
CA GLY A 11 -2.69 2.59 -10.75
C GLY A 11 -3.96 1.99 -10.10
N SER A 12 -4.13 0.66 -10.18
CA SER A 12 -5.30 -0.08 -9.64
C SER A 12 -5.05 -0.76 -8.28
N GLU A 13 -3.84 -0.70 -7.72
CA GLU A 13 -3.54 -1.33 -6.43
C GLU A 13 -3.91 -0.43 -5.25
N ARG A 14 -4.77 -0.95 -4.37
CA ARG A 14 -5.21 -0.27 -3.14
C ARG A 14 -4.76 -1.05 -1.90
N VAL A 15 -4.29 -0.33 -0.90
CA VAL A 15 -3.68 -0.93 0.28
C VAL A 15 -4.18 -0.23 1.54
N GLY A 16 -4.71 -1.03 2.47
CA GLY A 16 -4.85 -0.62 3.86
C GLY A 16 -3.64 -1.06 4.67
N ALA A 17 -3.29 -0.32 5.70
CA ALA A 17 -2.26 -0.70 6.66
C ALA A 17 -2.78 -0.54 8.09
N SER A 18 -2.31 -1.42 8.98
CA SER A 18 -2.50 -1.26 10.41
C SER A 18 -1.17 -1.30 11.16
N VAL A 19 -1.05 -0.40 12.13
CA VAL A 19 0.06 -0.33 13.07
C VAL A 19 -0.44 -0.54 14.49
N VAL A 20 0.39 -1.13 15.33
CA VAL A 20 0.04 -1.46 16.71
C VAL A 20 0.96 -0.72 17.66
N PHE A 21 0.37 -0.13 18.69
CA PHE A 21 1.08 0.52 19.78
C PHE A 21 0.70 -0.15 21.10
N LYS A 22 1.74 -0.55 21.85
CA LYS A 22 1.64 -1.13 23.20
C LYS A 22 2.42 -0.25 24.17
N ASN A 23 1.79 0.12 25.29
CA ASN A 23 2.39 1.03 26.30
C ASN A 23 2.97 2.31 25.67
N GLY A 24 2.23 2.87 24.71
CA GLY A 24 2.59 4.09 23.98
C GLY A 24 3.75 3.97 22.99
N ARG A 25 4.22 2.75 22.67
CA ARG A 25 5.32 2.53 21.73
C ARG A 25 4.94 1.62 20.55
N PRO A 26 5.52 1.86 19.35
CA PRO A 26 5.37 0.98 18.19
C PRO A 26 5.71 -0.49 18.46
N SER A 27 4.78 -1.40 18.17
CA SER A 27 5.02 -2.85 18.11
C SER A 27 5.11 -3.31 16.65
N LYS A 28 6.25 -3.05 16.00
CA LYS A 28 6.44 -3.26 14.55
C LYS A 28 6.19 -4.69 14.06
N LYS A 29 6.41 -5.69 14.92
CA LYS A 29 6.14 -7.11 14.61
C LYS A 29 4.65 -7.42 14.37
N GLU A 30 3.78 -6.55 14.86
CA GLU A 30 2.32 -6.68 14.77
C GLU A 30 1.72 -5.85 13.62
N TYR A 31 2.55 -5.13 12.85
CA TYR A 31 2.07 -4.32 11.72
C TYR A 31 1.58 -5.23 10.60
N ARG A 32 0.51 -4.81 9.91
CA ARG A 32 -0.07 -5.59 8.81
C ARG A 32 -0.46 -4.68 7.65
N THR A 33 -0.45 -5.25 6.46
CA THR A 33 -0.94 -4.61 5.23
C THR A 33 -2.02 -5.46 4.61
N TYR A 34 -3.03 -4.83 4.05
CA TYR A 34 -4.22 -5.44 3.48
C TYR A 34 -4.32 -5.00 2.02
N LYS A 35 -4.02 -5.92 1.09
CA LYS A 35 -4.30 -5.68 -0.32
C LYS A 35 -5.81 -5.78 -0.54
N ILE A 36 -6.40 -4.70 -1.05
CA ILE A 36 -7.83 -4.60 -1.38
C ILE A 36 -8.02 -4.99 -2.84
N LYS A 37 -9.01 -5.84 -3.12
CA LYS A 37 -9.30 -6.33 -4.48
C LYS A 37 -10.55 -5.62 -5.02
N GLY A 38 -10.53 -5.24 -6.30
CA GLY A 38 -11.67 -4.68 -7.02
C GLY A 38 -11.55 -3.19 -7.33
N ASP A 39 -12.48 -2.67 -8.14
CA ASP A 39 -12.44 -1.31 -8.71
C ASP A 39 -13.02 -0.22 -7.79
N SER A 40 -13.49 -0.58 -6.60
CA SER A 40 -14.05 0.36 -5.61
C SER A 40 -13.05 1.44 -5.17
N ALA A 41 -13.11 2.62 -5.82
CA ALA A 41 -12.27 3.79 -5.52
C ALA A 41 -12.59 4.49 -4.19
N ASP A 42 -13.58 3.97 -3.48
CA ASP A 42 -14.08 4.54 -2.24
C ASP A 42 -13.25 4.08 -1.03
N ASP A 43 -12.59 5.05 -0.40
CA ASP A 43 -11.75 4.88 0.78
C ASP A 43 -12.51 4.26 1.97
N LEU A 44 -13.80 4.59 2.12
CA LEU A 44 -14.65 4.06 3.19
C LEU A 44 -14.81 2.55 3.08
N ARG A 45 -15.02 2.05 1.86
CA ARG A 45 -15.16 0.61 1.60
C ARG A 45 -13.85 -0.13 1.84
N MET A 46 -12.72 0.46 1.44
CA MET A 46 -11.38 -0.09 1.70
C MET A 46 -11.10 -0.21 3.20
N MET A 47 -11.43 0.85 3.94
CA MET A 47 -11.24 0.89 5.39
C MET A 47 -12.10 -0.17 6.07
N ARG A 48 -13.40 -0.25 5.71
CA ARG A 48 -14.31 -1.28 6.20
C ARG A 48 -13.78 -2.68 5.93
N GLU A 49 -13.36 -3.00 4.70
CA GLU A 49 -12.80 -4.32 4.39
C GLU A 49 -11.57 -4.63 5.27
N SER A 50 -10.64 -3.68 5.39
CA SER A 50 -9.40 -3.84 6.17
C SER A 50 -9.68 -4.12 7.64
N VAL A 51 -10.58 -3.35 8.25
CA VAL A 51 -10.98 -3.51 9.66
C VAL A 51 -11.67 -4.85 9.87
N ILE A 52 -12.65 -5.22 9.04
CA ILE A 52 -13.35 -6.52 9.16
C ILE A 52 -12.38 -7.70 9.03
N ARG A 53 -11.42 -7.63 8.11
CA ARG A 53 -10.37 -8.67 7.97
C ARG A 53 -9.45 -8.75 9.16
N TRP A 54 -9.18 -7.62 9.82
CA TRP A 54 -8.41 -7.57 11.06
C TRP A 54 -9.19 -8.19 12.22
N LEU A 55 -10.47 -7.83 12.41
CA LEU A 55 -11.34 -8.36 13.48
C LEU A 55 -11.36 -9.88 13.49
N LYS A 56 -11.57 -10.51 12.32
CA LYS A 56 -11.61 -11.98 12.16
C LYS A 56 -10.34 -12.72 12.60
N ARG A 57 -9.23 -12.00 12.81
CA ARG A 57 -7.93 -12.56 13.20
C ARG A 57 -7.52 -12.21 14.62
N GLN A 58 -8.30 -11.38 15.32
CA GLN A 58 -7.96 -10.95 16.67
C GLN A 58 -8.32 -12.02 17.70
N LYS A 59 -7.44 -12.17 18.68
CA LYS A 59 -7.67 -12.98 19.89
C LYS A 59 -7.81 -12.11 21.14
N GLU A 60 -7.28 -10.89 21.06
CA GLU A 60 -7.28 -9.88 22.11
C GLU A 60 -7.72 -8.57 21.47
N TRP A 61 -8.38 -7.72 22.25
CA TRP A 61 -8.90 -6.44 21.79
C TRP A 61 -7.95 -5.29 22.15
N PRO A 62 -7.82 -4.27 21.29
CA PRO A 62 -7.08 -3.07 21.65
C PRO A 62 -7.90 -2.20 22.62
N ASP A 63 -7.25 -1.28 23.34
CA ASP A 63 -8.00 -0.26 24.09
C ASP A 63 -8.74 0.71 23.14
N ILE A 64 -8.07 1.03 22.02
CA ILE A 64 -8.54 1.98 21.01
C ILE A 64 -8.19 1.45 19.62
N LEU A 65 -9.19 1.39 18.75
CA LEU A 65 -9.08 1.31 17.29
C LEU A 65 -9.14 2.74 16.73
N LEU A 66 -8.02 3.24 16.20
CA LEU A 66 -7.89 4.58 15.66
C LEU A 66 -7.91 4.54 14.12
N LEU A 67 -8.73 5.39 13.50
CA LEU A 67 -8.82 5.53 12.05
C LEU A 67 -8.15 6.84 11.63
N ASP A 68 -7.25 6.80 10.64
CA ASP A 68 -6.79 8.01 9.95
C ASP A 68 -7.91 8.49 9.02
N GLY A 69 -8.71 9.43 9.51
CA GLY A 69 -9.95 9.84 8.86
C GLY A 69 -10.82 10.73 9.73
N GLY A 70 -11.95 11.16 9.18
CA GLY A 70 -12.96 11.95 9.86
C GLY A 70 -14.20 11.16 10.29
N GLU A 71 -15.25 11.88 10.68
CA GLU A 71 -16.51 11.35 11.21
C GLU A 71 -17.21 10.32 10.31
N THR A 72 -17.15 10.50 8.98
CA THR A 72 -17.73 9.52 8.03
C THR A 72 -17.05 8.15 8.09
N HIS A 73 -15.74 8.12 8.39
CA HIS A 73 -15.01 6.87 8.59
C HIS A 73 -15.44 6.21 9.89
N LEU A 74 -15.55 7.01 10.96
CA LEU A 74 -16.02 6.54 12.27
C LEU A 74 -17.41 5.91 12.16
N SER A 75 -18.38 6.60 11.57
CA SER A 75 -19.75 6.07 11.42
C SER A 75 -19.79 4.80 10.58
N THR A 76 -19.03 4.75 9.49
CA THR A 76 -18.94 3.56 8.62
C THR A 76 -18.39 2.35 9.37
N ILE A 77 -17.35 2.54 10.18
CA ILE A 77 -16.73 1.45 10.94
C ILE A 77 -17.60 1.03 12.13
N ASN A 78 -18.24 1.96 12.83
CA ASN A 78 -19.19 1.62 13.90
C ASN A 78 -20.33 0.76 13.37
N ASN A 79 -20.93 1.12 12.24
CA ASN A 79 -21.96 0.30 11.60
C ASN A 79 -21.43 -1.10 11.26
N ALA A 80 -20.22 -1.20 10.72
CA ALA A 80 -19.60 -2.49 10.42
C ALA A 80 -19.35 -3.36 11.66
N LEU A 81 -19.05 -2.75 12.80
CA LEU A 81 -18.85 -3.45 14.07
C LEU A 81 -20.16 -3.97 14.65
N ILE A 82 -21.22 -3.15 14.61
CA ILE A 82 -22.58 -3.56 15.01
C ILE A 82 -23.04 -4.75 14.15
N GLU A 83 -22.88 -4.67 12.83
CA GLU A 83 -23.22 -5.76 11.91
C GLU A 83 -22.39 -7.05 12.15
N SER A 84 -21.26 -6.95 12.85
CA SER A 84 -20.39 -8.08 13.16
C SER A 84 -20.51 -8.56 14.61
N ASP A 85 -21.44 -8.01 15.40
CA ASP A 85 -21.58 -8.22 16.85
C ASP A 85 -20.28 -7.93 17.63
N MET A 86 -19.48 -6.97 17.15
CA MET A 86 -18.18 -6.60 17.71
C MET A 86 -18.18 -5.25 18.42
N ASP A 87 -19.32 -4.57 18.48
CA ASP A 87 -19.47 -3.30 19.18
C ASP A 87 -19.22 -3.46 20.70
N GLY A 88 -18.81 -2.39 21.36
CA GLY A 88 -18.56 -2.36 22.81
C GLY A 88 -17.27 -3.06 23.29
N ASN A 89 -16.58 -3.86 22.47
CA ASN A 89 -15.35 -4.55 22.89
C ASN A 89 -14.14 -3.62 23.07
N PHE A 90 -14.13 -2.47 22.39
CA PHE A 90 -13.05 -1.48 22.42
C PHE A 90 -13.55 -0.12 21.93
N VAL A 91 -12.80 0.95 22.22
CA VAL A 91 -13.15 2.29 21.74
C VAL A 91 -12.76 2.42 20.27
N VAL A 92 -13.67 2.96 19.45
CA VAL A 92 -13.37 3.36 18.07
C VAL A 92 -13.27 4.88 18.03
N ALA A 93 -12.23 5.38 17.37
CA ALA A 93 -12.04 6.81 17.18
C ALA A 93 -11.48 7.09 15.79
N ALA A 94 -11.77 8.28 15.25
CA ALA A 94 -11.16 8.79 14.04
C ALA A 94 -10.37 10.07 14.34
N LEU A 95 -9.19 10.23 13.76
CA LEU A 95 -8.32 11.38 13.99
C LEU A 95 -8.08 12.15 12.70
N ALA A 96 -8.69 13.33 12.58
CA ALA A 96 -8.56 14.19 11.41
C ALA A 96 -7.28 15.05 11.49
N LYS A 97 -6.54 15.12 10.38
CA LYS A 97 -5.22 15.77 10.30
C LYS A 97 -5.22 17.29 10.44
N ARG A 98 -6.24 17.99 9.95
CA ARG A 98 -6.20 19.47 9.82
C ARG A 98 -6.07 20.17 11.17
N GLU A 99 -6.79 19.69 12.17
CA GLU A 99 -6.89 20.31 13.50
C GLU A 99 -6.53 19.34 14.63
N GLU A 100 -6.01 18.16 14.30
CA GLU A 100 -5.76 17.08 15.27
C GLU A 100 -7.01 16.76 16.09
N THR A 101 -8.17 16.75 15.41
CA THR A 101 -9.49 16.55 16.02
C THR A 101 -9.81 15.07 16.10
N LEU A 102 -10.03 14.59 17.32
CA LEU A 102 -10.46 13.24 17.63
C LEU A 102 -12.00 13.18 17.67
N TYR A 103 -12.55 12.27 16.88
CA TYR A 103 -13.97 11.95 16.85
C TYR A 103 -14.19 10.60 17.55
N ILE A 104 -15.17 10.56 18.46
CA ILE A 104 -15.64 9.35 19.14
C ILE A 104 -17.16 9.41 19.14
N ASP A 105 -17.81 8.27 18.88
CA ASP A 105 -19.26 8.22 18.79
C ASP A 105 -19.94 8.64 20.10
N GLY A 106 -21.01 9.42 19.99
CA GLY A 106 -21.73 10.00 21.14
C GLY A 106 -20.93 11.02 21.97
N ARG A 107 -19.82 11.56 21.45
CA ARG A 107 -19.03 12.61 22.12
C ARG A 107 -18.81 13.82 21.21
N GLU A 108 -18.71 15.00 21.83
CA GLU A 108 -18.25 16.20 21.14
C GLU A 108 -16.82 16.01 20.60
N PRO A 109 -16.50 16.52 19.40
CA PRO A 109 -15.16 16.46 18.84
C PRO A 109 -14.11 17.08 19.77
N ILE A 110 -12.97 16.40 19.92
CA ILE A 110 -11.90 16.80 20.85
C ILE A 110 -10.68 17.24 20.06
N ILE A 111 -10.30 18.51 20.16
CA ILE A 111 -9.00 18.98 19.65
C ILE A 111 -7.91 18.46 20.58
N LEU A 112 -6.99 17.65 20.06
CA LEU A 112 -5.96 17.02 20.87
C LEU A 112 -4.89 18.01 21.32
N ASP A 113 -4.59 17.98 22.62
CA ASP A 113 -3.48 18.71 23.21
C ASP A 113 -2.22 17.82 23.35
N ARG A 114 -1.25 18.24 24.16
CA ARG A 114 -0.01 17.49 24.43
C ARG A 114 -0.25 16.08 24.98
N ARG A 115 -1.39 15.79 25.61
CA ARG A 115 -1.73 14.47 26.16
C ARG A 115 -2.14 13.50 25.05
N GLY A 116 -2.68 14.01 23.95
CA GLY A 116 -3.09 13.24 22.76
C GLY A 116 -1.94 12.79 21.85
N ARG A 117 -0.69 13.18 22.14
CA ARG A 117 0.47 12.93 21.25
C ARG A 117 0.67 11.48 20.83
N VAL A 118 0.28 10.51 21.66
CA VAL A 118 0.42 9.10 21.30
C VAL A 118 -0.55 8.68 20.19
N LEU A 119 -1.74 9.27 20.14
CA LEU A 119 -2.72 9.05 19.08
C LEU A 119 -2.21 9.65 17.76
N ILE A 120 -1.76 10.90 17.81
CA ILE A 120 -1.12 11.60 16.69
C ILE A 120 0.06 10.78 16.16
N HIS A 121 0.96 10.35 17.06
CA HIS A 121 2.11 9.54 16.68
C HIS A 121 1.71 8.20 16.06
N SER A 122 0.64 7.57 16.54
CA SER A 122 0.14 6.31 15.97
C SER A 122 -0.43 6.50 14.56
N ARG A 123 -1.13 7.61 14.30
CA ARG A 123 -1.60 7.99 12.96
C ARG A 123 -0.43 8.27 12.02
N ASP A 124 0.51 9.11 12.44
CA ASP A 124 1.67 9.46 11.63
C ASP A 124 2.53 8.22 11.30
N GLU A 125 2.64 7.27 12.23
CA GLU A 125 3.32 5.99 12.01
C GLU A 125 2.55 5.06 11.06
N ALA A 126 1.21 5.04 11.12
CA ALA A 126 0.37 4.33 10.15
C ALA A 126 0.59 4.89 8.74
N HIS A 127 0.56 6.21 8.62
CA HIS A 127 0.80 6.94 7.38
C HIS A 127 2.22 6.70 6.84
N ARG A 128 3.24 6.74 7.72
CA ARG A 128 4.62 6.41 7.34
C ARG A 128 4.71 4.97 6.83
N PHE A 129 4.04 4.04 7.50
CA PHE A 129 4.11 2.61 7.17
C PHE A 129 3.45 2.31 5.82
N VAL A 130 2.25 2.84 5.56
CA VAL A 130 1.57 2.64 4.27
C VAL A 130 2.38 3.25 3.13
N ASN A 131 2.89 4.48 3.29
CA ASN A 131 3.73 5.16 2.29
C ASN A 131 5.06 4.44 2.02
N GLN A 132 5.67 3.86 3.06
CA GLN A 132 6.87 3.04 2.90
C GLN A 132 6.57 1.75 2.13
N PHE A 133 5.45 1.09 2.44
CA PHE A 133 5.00 -0.09 1.70
C PHE A 133 4.74 0.25 0.23
N HIS A 134 4.08 1.38 -0.05
CA HIS A 134 3.88 1.89 -1.39
C HIS A 134 5.18 2.13 -2.15
N SER A 135 6.14 2.79 -1.52
CA SER A 135 7.43 3.09 -2.15
C SER A 135 8.22 1.82 -2.46
N ARG A 136 8.17 0.80 -1.59
CA ARG A 136 8.77 -0.51 -1.83
C ARG A 136 8.07 -1.28 -2.95
N ARG A 137 6.73 -1.29 -2.98
CA ARG A 137 5.96 -1.93 -4.06
C ARG A 137 6.17 -1.24 -5.39
N ARG A 138 6.21 0.10 -5.45
CA ARG A 138 6.53 0.82 -6.68
C ARG A 138 7.91 0.46 -7.21
N ARG A 139 8.94 0.43 -6.35
CA ARG A 139 10.28 -0.02 -6.75
C ARG A 139 10.27 -1.47 -7.27
N LYS A 140 9.49 -2.35 -6.65
CA LYS A 140 9.34 -3.75 -7.08
C LYS A 140 8.45 -3.91 -8.33
N GLY A 141 7.48 -3.03 -8.56
CA GLY A 141 6.62 -3.01 -9.74
C GLY A 141 7.31 -2.39 -10.96
N SER A 142 8.10 -1.33 -10.76
CA SER A 142 9.07 -0.82 -11.74
C SER A 142 10.23 -1.79 -12.01
N MET A 143 10.36 -2.86 -11.22
CA MET A 143 11.29 -3.96 -11.46
C MET A 143 10.73 -5.07 -12.36
N HIS A 144 9.49 -4.97 -12.88
CA HIS A 144 9.19 -5.70 -14.10
C HIS A 144 9.88 -4.95 -15.23
N ASP A 145 10.96 -5.53 -15.74
CA ASP A 145 11.60 -5.02 -16.95
C ASP A 145 10.64 -5.27 -18.11
N PRO A 146 10.23 -4.27 -18.91
CA PRO A 146 9.42 -4.51 -20.12
C PRO A 146 10.02 -5.59 -21.01
N LEU A 147 11.35 -5.74 -20.98
CA LEU A 147 12.06 -6.83 -21.64
C LEU A 147 11.64 -8.23 -21.17
N GLU A 148 11.14 -8.40 -19.94
CA GLU A 148 10.59 -9.68 -19.44
C GLU A 148 9.24 -10.05 -20.09
N GLU A 149 8.56 -9.09 -20.73
CA GLU A 149 7.33 -9.35 -21.51
C GLU A 149 7.64 -9.88 -22.92
N VAL A 150 8.89 -9.78 -23.35
CA VAL A 150 9.33 -10.33 -24.65
C VAL A 150 9.43 -11.85 -24.54
N ASP A 151 8.49 -12.54 -25.16
CA ASP A 151 8.42 -14.00 -25.17
C ASP A 151 9.74 -14.68 -25.61
N GLY A 152 10.31 -15.47 -24.69
CA GLY A 152 11.59 -16.17 -24.85
C GLY A 152 12.84 -15.37 -24.44
N LEU A 153 12.67 -14.14 -23.91
CA LEU A 153 13.75 -13.32 -23.40
C LEU A 153 13.93 -13.51 -21.89
N GLY A 154 14.73 -14.51 -21.51
CA GLY A 154 15.03 -14.79 -20.10
C GLY A 154 16.05 -13.83 -19.47
N ALA A 155 16.08 -13.78 -18.13
CA ALA A 155 16.89 -12.86 -17.33
C ALA A 155 18.38 -12.74 -17.74
N LYS A 156 19.03 -13.84 -18.15
CA LYS A 156 20.43 -13.82 -18.62
C LYS A 156 20.62 -12.96 -19.89
N LYS A 157 19.67 -13.04 -20.83
CA LYS A 157 19.72 -12.27 -22.08
C LYS A 157 19.42 -10.79 -21.83
N ILE A 158 18.45 -10.51 -20.95
CA ILE A 158 18.13 -9.15 -20.49
C ILE A 158 19.38 -8.49 -19.87
N GLN A 159 20.08 -9.21 -18.98
CA GLN A 159 21.30 -8.70 -18.37
C GLN A 159 22.42 -8.44 -19.39
N SER A 160 22.57 -9.30 -20.40
CA SER A 160 23.55 -9.10 -21.48
C SER A 160 23.22 -7.87 -22.33
N LEU A 161 21.95 -7.67 -22.68
CA LEU A 161 21.48 -6.49 -23.42
C LEU A 161 21.74 -5.21 -22.62
N LEU A 162 21.33 -5.17 -21.35
CA LEU A 162 21.55 -4.00 -20.49
C LEU A 162 23.02 -3.65 -20.33
N ARG A 163 23.89 -4.65 -20.23
CA ARG A 163 25.34 -4.45 -20.13
C ARG A 163 25.93 -3.93 -21.44
N TYR A 164 25.49 -4.44 -22.58
CA TYR A 164 26.00 -4.04 -23.90
C TYR A 164 25.59 -2.60 -24.24
N PHE A 165 24.31 -2.25 -24.01
CA PHE A 165 23.75 -0.96 -24.39
C PHE A 165 23.84 0.11 -23.28
N GLY A 166 24.39 -0.22 -22.11
CA GLY A 166 24.54 0.71 -20.99
C GLY A 166 23.23 1.15 -20.34
N GLY A 167 22.13 0.44 -20.60
CA GLY A 167 20.81 0.74 -20.07
C GLY A 167 19.70 0.61 -21.12
N ARG A 168 18.45 0.75 -20.65
CA ARG A 168 17.26 0.48 -21.47
C ARG A 168 17.10 1.42 -22.67
N LYS A 169 17.40 2.71 -22.50
CA LYS A 169 17.31 3.69 -23.59
C LYS A 169 18.22 3.33 -24.78
N GLY A 170 19.35 2.68 -24.52
CA GLY A 170 20.22 2.20 -25.59
C GLY A 170 19.62 1.01 -26.36
N ILE A 171 18.83 0.16 -25.70
CA ILE A 171 18.15 -0.98 -26.32
C ILE A 171 16.97 -0.50 -27.16
N GLU A 172 16.22 0.48 -26.67
CA GLU A 172 15.03 1.06 -27.33
C GLU A 172 15.35 1.63 -28.73
N HIS A 173 16.55 2.21 -28.91
CA HIS A 173 16.97 2.81 -30.17
C HIS A 173 17.90 1.90 -31.00
N ALA A 174 18.15 0.67 -30.52
CA ALA A 174 19.05 -0.24 -31.20
C ALA A 174 18.43 -0.82 -32.47
N SER A 175 19.19 -0.82 -33.56
CA SER A 175 18.85 -1.54 -34.78
C SER A 175 18.86 -3.05 -34.59
N ILE A 176 18.20 -3.79 -35.50
CA ILE A 176 18.21 -5.26 -35.48
C ILE A 176 19.64 -5.82 -35.48
N ASP A 177 20.55 -5.22 -36.24
CA ASP A 177 21.93 -5.70 -36.33
C ASP A 177 22.73 -5.43 -35.05
N GLU A 178 22.51 -4.29 -34.39
CA GLU A 178 23.09 -4.00 -33.08
C GLU A 178 22.58 -4.96 -31.99
N LEU A 179 21.27 -5.26 -31.99
CA LEU A 179 20.70 -6.24 -31.06
C LEU A 179 21.29 -7.65 -31.26
N ARG A 180 21.56 -8.03 -32.52
CA ARG A 180 22.18 -9.32 -32.87
C ARG A 180 23.65 -9.42 -32.49
N ALA A 181 24.33 -8.30 -32.27
CA ALA A 181 25.71 -8.29 -31.76
C ALA A 181 25.80 -8.83 -30.32
N VAL A 182 24.68 -8.85 -29.59
CA VAL A 182 24.63 -9.37 -28.22
C VAL A 182 24.56 -10.91 -28.21
N PRO A 183 25.48 -11.59 -27.49
CA PRO A 183 25.51 -13.06 -27.44
C PRO A 183 24.17 -13.66 -26.99
N GLY A 184 23.66 -14.60 -27.79
CA GLY A 184 22.39 -15.29 -27.52
C GLY A 184 21.14 -14.60 -28.05
N ILE A 185 21.29 -13.49 -28.80
CA ILE A 185 20.21 -12.79 -29.50
C ILE A 185 20.30 -13.07 -31.01
N GLY A 186 19.45 -13.98 -31.49
CA GLY A 186 19.29 -14.25 -32.93
C GLY A 186 18.31 -13.30 -33.61
N LEU A 187 18.21 -13.37 -34.93
CA LEU A 187 17.34 -12.50 -35.75
C LEU A 187 15.88 -12.49 -35.29
N SER A 188 15.33 -13.66 -34.94
CA SER A 188 13.96 -13.78 -34.44
C SER A 188 13.76 -13.02 -33.11
N MET A 189 14.72 -13.11 -32.19
CA MET A 189 14.66 -12.44 -30.89
C MET A 189 14.85 -10.92 -31.04
N ALA A 190 15.80 -10.49 -31.89
CA ALA A 190 16.02 -9.07 -32.18
C ALA A 190 14.75 -8.39 -32.72
N LYS A 191 14.04 -9.04 -33.66
CA LYS A 191 12.76 -8.55 -34.18
C LYS A 191 11.67 -8.46 -33.10
N LYS A 192 11.59 -9.45 -32.19
CA LYS A 192 10.64 -9.42 -31.06
C LYS A 192 10.92 -8.24 -30.12
N ILE A 193 12.20 -8.01 -29.80
CA ILE A 193 12.62 -6.89 -28.94
C ILE A 193 12.31 -5.55 -29.60
N GLN A 194 12.67 -5.36 -30.87
CA GLN A 194 12.39 -4.11 -31.59
C GLN A 194 10.89 -3.83 -31.66
N LYS A 195 10.09 -4.84 -32.05
CA LYS A 195 8.63 -4.72 -32.11
C LYS A 195 8.00 -4.33 -30.77
N HIS A 196 8.58 -4.78 -29.65
CA HIS A 196 8.08 -4.45 -28.31
C HIS A 196 8.28 -2.97 -27.96
N PHE A 197 9.31 -2.29 -28.49
CA PHE A 197 9.56 -0.87 -28.25
C PHE A 197 8.98 0.07 -29.31
N GLU A 198 8.47 -0.47 -30.43
CA GLU A 198 7.75 0.30 -31.45
C GLU A 198 6.27 0.60 -31.07
N HIS A 199 5.78 0.08 -29.93
CA HIS A 199 4.44 0.32 -29.37
C HIS A 199 4.53 1.11 -28.07
#